data_AF-A0A0F2ICC7-F1
#
_entry.id   AF-A0A0F2ICC7-F1
#
_cell.length_a   1.000
_cell.length_b   1.000
_cell.length_c   1.000
_cell.angle_alpha   90.00
_cell.angle_beta   90.00
_cell.angle_gamma   90.00
#
_symmetry.space_group_name_H-M   'P 1'
#
loop_
_entity.id
_entity.type
_entity.pdbx_description
1 polymer ?
#
loop_
_entity_poly.entity_id
_entity_poly.type
_entity_poly.pdbx_seq_one_letter_code
_entity_poly.pdbx_strand_id
1 'polypeptide(L)'
;MDELELIEQKIHELKKELAQLEQQKQRLLTQEAINKKPVCEMSPQQKLSIYQSYFKGNTQCYAHRWQNQQGRSGYAIACENEWHQDLCGKPKIKCLECPNQAFKPLDDAAMY
;
A
#
# COMPACT_ATOMS: atom_id res chain seq x y z
N MET A 1 -59.57 29.10 21.06
CA MET A 1 -58.90 29.86 20.00
C MET A 1 -57.41 29.98 20.31
N ASP A 2 -57.03 30.40 21.53
CA ASP A 2 -55.63 30.47 21.99
C ASP A 2 -54.79 29.19 21.79
N GLU A 3 -55.36 28.01 22.08
CA GLU A 3 -54.61 26.74 21.97
C GLU A 3 -54.21 26.41 20.53
N LEU A 4 -55.03 26.82 19.55
CA LEU A 4 -54.75 26.58 18.13
C LEU A 4 -53.57 27.44 17.65
N GLU A 5 -53.56 28.73 18.04
CA GLU A 5 -52.46 29.66 17.75
C GLU A 5 -51.15 29.19 18.38
N LEU A 6 -51.21 28.68 19.61
CA LEU A 6 -50.02 28.15 20.30
C LEU A 6 -49.42 26.95 19.54
N ILE A 7 -50.27 26.05 19.03
CA ILE A 7 -49.85 24.89 18.24
C ILE A 7 -49.26 25.34 16.89
N GLU A 8 -49.89 26.31 16.22
CA GLU A 8 -49.39 26.85 14.95
C GLU A 8 -48.02 27.53 15.11
N GLN A 9 -47.82 28.29 16.18
CA GLN A 9 -46.53 28.87 16.53
C GLN A 9 -45.48 27.78 16.76
N LYS A 10 -45.85 26.69 17.47
CA LYS A 10 -44.92 25.60 17.72
C LYS A 10 -44.54 24.84 16.44
N ILE A 11 -45.50 24.63 15.54
CA ILE A 11 -45.25 24.04 14.23
C ILE A 11 -44.29 24.93 13.42
N HIS A 12 -44.48 26.25 13.45
CA HIS A 12 -43.59 27.19 12.77
C HIS A 12 -42.16 27.10 13.29
N GLU A 13 -41.99 27.07 14.62
CA GLU A 13 -40.69 26.95 15.27
C GLU A 13 -39.98 25.64 14.89
N LEU A 14 -40.68 24.50 14.96
CA LEU A 14 -40.12 23.19 14.61
C LEU A 14 -39.74 23.09 13.12
N LYS A 15 -40.51 23.72 12.22
CA LYS A 15 -40.16 23.78 10.80
C LYS A 15 -38.87 24.57 10.56
N LYS A 16 -38.67 25.65 11.31
CA LYS A 16 -37.44 26.45 11.25
C LYS A 16 -36.23 25.65 11.73
N GLU A 17 -36.38 24.93 12.84
CA GLU A 17 -35.35 24.06 13.38
C GLU A 17 -34.98 22.93 12.40
N LEU A 18 -35.98 22.28 11.78
CA LEU A 18 -35.76 21.24 10.78
C LEU A 18 -34.96 21.76 9.58
N ALA A 19 -35.30 22.93 9.05
CA ALA A 19 -34.56 23.55 7.94
C ALA A 19 -33.09 23.84 8.30
N GLN A 20 -32.82 24.26 9.54
CA GLN A 20 -31.46 24.49 10.03
C GLN A 20 -30.65 23.18 10.12
N LEU A 21 -31.26 22.12 10.66
CA LEU A 21 -30.61 20.81 10.79
C LEU A 21 -30.34 20.17 9.41
N GLU A 22 -31.26 20.32 8.45
CA GLU A 22 -31.04 19.86 7.08
C GLU A 22 -29.86 20.58 6.42
N GLN A 23 -29.76 21.89 6.58
CA GLN A 23 -28.62 22.66 6.07
C GLN A 23 -27.30 22.21 6.72
N GLN A 24 -27.30 21.96 8.03
CA GLN A 24 -26.13 21.46 8.74
C GLN A 24 -25.72 20.06 8.26
N LYS A 25 -26.69 19.15 8.06
CA LYS A 25 -26.45 17.81 7.49
C LYS A 25 -25.79 17.90 6.12
N GLN A 26 -26.30 18.73 5.23
CA GLN A 26 -25.72 18.90 3.88
C GLN A 26 -24.30 19.46 3.93
N ARG A 27 -24.04 20.41 4.83
CA ARG A 27 -22.70 20.97 5.04
C ARG A 27 -21.71 19.90 5.53
N LEU A 28 -22.12 19.06 6.47
CA LEU A 28 -21.29 17.97 6.98
C LEU A 28 -21.00 16.92 5.90
N LEU A 29 -21.99 16.49 5.13
CA LEU A 29 -21.79 15.54 4.02
C LEU A 29 -20.83 16.08 2.95
N THR A 30 -20.98 17.37 2.60
CA THR A 30 -20.07 18.03 1.65
C THR A 30 -18.65 18.10 2.21
N GLN A 31 -18.51 18.40 3.50
CA GLN A 31 -17.21 18.47 4.16
C GLN A 31 -16.57 17.09 4.32
N GLU A 32 -17.34 16.04 4.57
CA GLU A 32 -16.86 14.65 4.55
C GLU A 32 -16.37 14.24 3.17
N ALA A 33 -17.10 14.60 2.10
CA ALA A 33 -16.67 14.31 0.73
C ALA A 33 -15.33 15.01 0.38
N ILE A 34 -15.12 16.23 0.87
CA ILE A 34 -13.89 17.00 0.65
C ILE A 34 -12.74 16.49 1.54
N ASN A 35 -13.02 16.15 2.80
CA ASN A 35 -12.03 15.65 3.76
C ASN A 35 -11.67 14.18 3.55
N LYS A 36 -12.47 13.42 2.78
CA LYS A 36 -12.06 12.14 2.25
C LYS A 36 -10.91 12.42 1.29
N LYS A 37 -9.69 12.44 1.83
CA LYS A 37 -8.45 12.46 1.06
C LYS A 37 -8.66 11.48 -0.09
N PRO A 38 -8.34 11.84 -1.34
CA PRO A 38 -8.27 10.84 -2.38
C PRO A 38 -7.30 9.81 -1.82
N VAL A 39 -7.83 8.64 -1.45
CA VAL A 39 -7.00 7.47 -1.27
C VAL A 39 -6.28 7.41 -2.59
N CYS A 40 -4.95 7.49 -2.55
CA CYS A 40 -4.16 7.36 -3.76
C CYS A 40 -4.43 5.94 -4.24
N GLU A 41 -5.47 5.77 -5.07
CA GLU A 41 -5.89 4.52 -5.69
C GLU A 41 -4.88 4.23 -6.79
N MET A 42 -3.65 4.01 -6.35
CA MET A 42 -2.61 3.51 -7.22
C MET A 42 -2.82 2.02 -7.36
N SER A 43 -2.91 1.56 -8.60
CA SER A 43 -2.80 0.13 -8.87
C SER A 43 -1.45 -0.39 -8.35
N PRO A 44 -1.35 -1.69 -8.03
CA PRO A 44 -0.06 -2.30 -7.69
C PRO A 44 1.04 -1.97 -8.70
N GLN A 45 0.72 -1.96 -9.99
CA GLN A 45 1.66 -1.62 -11.07
C GLN A 45 2.16 -0.17 -10.99
N GLN A 46 1.29 0.78 -10.65
CA GLN A 46 1.70 2.17 -10.49
C GLN A 46 2.61 2.35 -9.26
N LYS A 47 2.36 1.61 -8.17
CA LYS A 47 3.25 1.60 -7.00
C LYS A 47 4.62 1.03 -7.35
N LEU A 48 4.67 -0.09 -8.09
CA LEU A 48 5.90 -0.71 -8.57
C LEU A 48 6.70 0.24 -9.49
N SER A 49 6.02 0.90 -10.44
CA SER A 49 6.66 1.86 -11.35
C SER A 49 7.29 3.03 -10.59
N ILE A 50 6.59 3.58 -9.57
CA ILE A 50 7.17 4.58 -8.69
C ILE A 50 8.39 4.01 -7.97
N TYR A 51 8.28 2.82 -7.37
CA TYR A 51 9.38 2.21 -6.63
C TYR A 51 10.63 2.05 -7.52
N GLN A 52 10.49 1.52 -8.73
CA GLN A 52 11.58 1.40 -9.71
C GLN A 52 12.21 2.76 -10.07
N SER A 53 11.39 3.82 -10.15
CA SER A 53 11.89 5.17 -10.48
C SER A 53 12.72 5.81 -9.37
N TYR A 54 12.38 5.53 -8.10
CA TYR A 54 13.07 6.10 -6.93
C TYR A 54 14.25 5.23 -6.47
N PHE A 55 14.13 3.91 -6.51
CA PHE A 55 15.16 2.97 -6.07
C PHE A 55 16.00 2.48 -7.26
N LYS A 56 16.88 3.35 -7.75
CA LYS A 56 17.82 3.06 -8.85
C LYS A 56 19.05 2.28 -8.35
N GLY A 57 18.83 1.06 -7.87
CA GLY A 57 19.89 0.10 -7.57
C GLY A 57 20.42 -0.62 -8.82
N ASN A 58 21.16 -1.70 -8.63
CA ASN A 58 21.52 -2.60 -9.74
C ASN A 58 20.26 -3.30 -10.26
N THR A 59 19.86 -3.06 -11.50
CA THR A 59 18.69 -3.72 -12.11
C THR A 59 18.97 -5.15 -12.55
N GLN A 60 20.24 -5.53 -12.65
CA GLN A 60 20.66 -6.86 -13.09
C GLN A 60 20.67 -7.88 -11.95
N CYS A 61 20.58 -7.45 -10.69
CA CYS A 61 20.50 -8.36 -9.56
C CYS A 61 19.80 -7.76 -8.34
N TYR A 62 19.16 -8.61 -7.54
CA TYR A 62 18.64 -8.23 -6.22
C TYR A 62 19.09 -9.22 -5.14
N ALA A 63 18.99 -8.81 -3.87
CA ALA A 63 19.30 -9.66 -2.73
C ALA A 63 18.02 -10.10 -2.03
N HIS A 64 17.90 -11.38 -1.72
CA HIS A 64 16.84 -11.91 -0.88
C HIS A 64 17.33 -12.01 0.56
N ARG A 65 16.43 -11.75 1.52
CA ARG A 65 16.69 -12.00 2.94
C ARG A 65 16.48 -13.49 3.21
N TRP A 66 17.45 -14.15 3.81
CA TRP A 66 17.30 -15.52 4.31
C TRP A 66 17.32 -15.53 5.83
N GLN A 67 16.67 -16.53 6.41
CA GLN A 67 16.70 -16.81 7.84
C GLN A 67 16.69 -18.32 8.04
N ASN A 68 17.59 -18.83 8.89
CA ASN A 68 17.62 -20.25 9.22
C ASN A 68 16.73 -20.56 10.43
N GLN A 69 16.53 -21.86 10.68
CA GLN A 69 15.74 -22.35 11.82
C GLN A 69 16.33 -21.94 13.19
N GLN A 70 17.63 -21.60 13.26
CA GLN A 70 18.32 -21.14 14.47
C GLN A 70 18.18 -19.61 14.68
N GLY A 71 17.39 -18.91 13.86
CA GLY A 71 17.16 -17.47 13.98
C GLY A 71 18.27 -16.59 13.38
N ARG A 72 19.33 -17.16 12.80
CA ARG A 72 20.32 -16.37 12.05
C ARG A 72 19.71 -15.89 10.74
N SER A 73 20.01 -14.67 10.37
CA SER A 73 19.53 -14.07 9.13
C SER A 73 20.62 -13.28 8.41
N GLY A 74 20.41 -13.04 7.12
CA GLY A 74 21.30 -12.26 6.29
C GLY A 74 20.70 -12.00 4.91
N TYR A 75 21.49 -11.38 4.04
CA TYR A 75 21.11 -11.14 2.65
C TYR A 75 22.04 -11.92 1.72
N ALA A 76 21.48 -12.50 0.67
CA ALA A 76 22.23 -13.17 -0.39
C ALA A 76 21.68 -12.75 -1.75
N ILE A 77 22.55 -12.60 -2.76
CA ILE A 77 22.13 -12.27 -4.12
C ILE A 77 21.32 -13.44 -4.69
N ALA A 78 20.16 -13.15 -5.26
CA ALA A 78 19.29 -14.13 -5.91
C ALA A 78 19.95 -14.67 -7.19
N CYS A 79 20.01 -15.99 -7.33
CA CYS A 79 20.64 -16.68 -8.45
C CYS A 79 19.73 -17.85 -8.91
N GLU A 80 19.54 -18.02 -10.21
CA GLU A 80 18.75 -19.13 -10.77
C GLU A 80 19.39 -20.50 -10.50
N ASN A 81 20.72 -20.55 -10.50
CA ASN A 81 21.44 -21.80 -10.26
C ASN A 81 21.57 -22.14 -8.77
N GLU A 82 21.05 -21.31 -7.86
CA GLU A 82 21.21 -21.53 -6.42
C GLU A 82 20.72 -22.92 -6.00
N TRP A 83 21.57 -23.67 -5.27
CA TRP A 83 21.31 -25.04 -4.82
C TRP A 83 21.20 -26.12 -5.92
N HIS A 84 21.47 -25.79 -7.18
CA HIS A 84 21.56 -26.79 -8.24
C HIS A 84 22.84 -27.62 -8.07
N GLN A 85 22.71 -28.89 -7.69
CA GLN A 85 23.85 -29.74 -7.23
C GLN A 85 25.01 -29.82 -8.24
N ASP A 86 24.71 -29.90 -9.55
CA ASP A 86 25.74 -30.02 -10.59
C ASP A 86 26.35 -28.68 -11.05
N LEU A 87 25.70 -27.55 -10.74
CA LEU A 87 26.09 -26.23 -11.26
C LEU A 87 26.58 -25.30 -10.15
N CYS A 88 26.00 -25.39 -8.96
CA CYS A 88 26.25 -24.47 -7.86
C CYS A 88 27.14 -25.12 -6.81
N GLY A 89 28.22 -24.45 -6.44
CA GLY A 89 29.13 -24.91 -5.39
C GLY A 89 28.66 -24.61 -3.97
N LYS A 90 27.41 -24.21 -3.74
CA LYS A 90 26.88 -24.03 -2.38
C LYS A 90 26.82 -25.36 -1.63
N PRO A 91 27.13 -25.39 -0.32
CA PRO A 91 27.42 -24.24 0.57
C PRO A 91 28.90 -23.85 0.61
N LYS A 92 29.78 -24.51 -0.15
CA LYS A 92 31.25 -24.30 -0.07
C LYS A 92 31.69 -22.93 -0.58
N ILE A 93 31.03 -22.42 -1.63
CA ILE A 93 31.29 -21.10 -2.21
C ILE A 93 30.05 -20.23 -2.20
N LYS A 94 30.23 -18.92 -2.09
CA LYS A 94 29.13 -17.94 -2.21
C LYS A 94 28.74 -17.79 -3.68
N CYS A 95 27.47 -17.43 -3.95
CA CYS A 95 27.03 -17.16 -5.32
C CYS A 95 27.85 -16.05 -6.00
N LEU A 96 28.30 -15.04 -5.26
CA LEU A 96 29.20 -13.97 -5.75
C LEU A 96 30.57 -14.47 -6.26
N GLU A 97 30.99 -15.66 -5.83
CA GLU A 97 32.29 -16.26 -6.15
C GLU A 97 32.12 -17.50 -7.05
N CYS A 98 30.89 -17.84 -7.44
CA CYS A 98 30.59 -19.02 -8.25
C CYS A 98 30.87 -18.75 -9.74
N PRO A 99 31.55 -19.63 -10.49
CA PRO A 99 31.74 -19.42 -11.93
C PRO A 99 30.45 -19.58 -12.74
N ASN A 100 29.46 -20.34 -12.23
CA ASN A 100 28.17 -20.59 -12.87
C ASN A 100 27.09 -19.61 -12.35
N GLN A 101 27.45 -18.34 -12.20
CA GLN A 101 26.51 -17.28 -11.77
C GLN A 101 25.41 -17.08 -12.81
N ALA A 102 24.17 -17.04 -12.34
CA ALA A 102 22.99 -16.67 -13.12
C ALA A 102 22.09 -15.79 -12.25
N PHE A 103 22.51 -14.53 -12.04
CA PHE A 103 21.77 -13.63 -11.14
C PHE A 103 20.41 -13.26 -11.70
N LYS A 104 19.42 -13.17 -10.80
CA LYS A 104 18.04 -12.81 -11.15
C LYS A 104 17.92 -11.29 -11.24
N PRO A 105 17.42 -10.72 -12.35
CA PRO A 105 17.21 -9.28 -12.46
C PRO A 105 16.18 -8.79 -11.44
N LEU A 106 16.22 -7.50 -11.12
CA LEU A 106 15.22 -6.87 -10.27
C LEU A 106 13.95 -6.62 -11.10
N ASP A 107 13.07 -7.62 -11.15
CA ASP A 107 11.79 -7.59 -11.87
C ASP A 107 10.60 -7.50 -10.91
N ASP A 108 9.38 -7.47 -11.47
CA ASP A 108 8.16 -7.37 -10.67
C ASP A 108 7.98 -8.56 -9.72
N ALA A 109 8.52 -9.74 -10.06
CA ALA A 109 8.47 -10.92 -9.18
C ALA A 109 9.34 -10.74 -7.92
N ALA A 110 10.43 -9.97 -8.02
CA ALA A 110 11.26 -9.60 -6.88
C ALA A 110 10.61 -8.54 -5.95
N MET A 111 9.62 -7.79 -6.43
CA MET A 111 9.04 -6.62 -5.74
C MET A 111 7.57 -6.80 -5.29
N TYR A 112 7.06 -8.04 -5.36
CA TYR A 112 5.67 -8.43 -5.07
C TYR A 112 5.09 -7.86 -3.76
#